data_AF-A0AAJ6JR81-F1
#
_entry.id   AF-A0AAJ6JR81-F1
#
_cell.length_a   1.000
_cell.length_b   1.000
_cell.length_c   1.000
_cell.angle_alpha   90.00
_cell.angle_beta   90.00
_cell.angle_gamma   90.00
#
_symmetry.space_group_name_H-M   'P 1'
#
loop_
_entity.id
_entity.type
_entity.pdbx_description
1 polymer ?
#
loop_
_entity_poly.entity_id
_entity_poly.type
_entity_poly.pdbx_seq_one_letter_code
_entity_poly.pdbx_strand_id
1 'polypeptide(L)' 'MPAEFTLPELQRTFEIVLDRPLEKSAFRTRMLAADLIEPVARMRKGSNRPAQLYRLKKAKARVFFARTFIPPG' A
#
# COMPACT_ATOMS: atom_id res chain seq x y z
N MET A 1 2.93 12.33 -0.38
CA MET A 1 1.84 11.41 -0.82
C MET A 1 0.51 12.12 -0.69
N PRO A 2 -0.46 11.83 -1.59
CA PRO A 2 -1.84 12.30 -1.43
C PRO A 2 -2.52 11.66 -0.22
N ALA A 3 -3.59 12.28 0.28
CA ALA A 3 -4.36 11.78 1.44
C ALA A 3 -5.10 10.47 1.16
N GLU A 4 -5.47 10.23 -0.10
CA GLU A 4 -6.09 9.01 -0.61
C GLU A 4 -5.21 8.50 -1.76
N PHE A 5 -4.90 7.21 -1.76
CA PHE A 5 -4.01 6.59 -2.74
C PHE A 5 -4.50 5.18 -3.10
N THR A 6 -4.09 4.69 -4.26
CA THR A 6 -4.32 3.30 -4.65
C THR A 6 -3.19 2.40 -4.14
N LEU A 7 -3.46 1.10 -3.95
CA LEU A 7 -2.43 0.12 -3.57
C LEU A 7 -1.19 0.14 -4.49
N PRO A 8 -1.32 0.25 -5.83
CA PRO A 8 -0.17 0.35 -6.73
C PRO A 8 0.66 1.63 -6.54
N GLU A 9 0.03 2.78 -6.24
CA GLU A 9 0.76 4.03 -5.94
C GLU A 9 1.58 3.90 -4.65
N LEU A 10 1.00 3.25 -3.63
CA LEU A 10 1.70 2.95 -2.39
C LEU A 10 2.87 2.00 -2.64
N GLN A 11 2.63 0.89 -3.35
CA GLN A 11 3.66 -0.07 -3.72
C GLN A 11 4.83 0.61 -4.43
N ARG A 12 4.55 1.40 -5.47
CA ARG A 12 5.59 2.09 -6.26
C ARG A 12 6.46 2.99 -5.39
N THR A 13 5.87 3.67 -4.41
CA THR A 13 6.63 4.54 -3.52
C THR A 13 7.52 3.72 -2.58
N PHE A 14 7.03 2.58 -2.08
CA PHE A 14 7.86 1.66 -1.29
C PHE A 14 8.97 1.05 -2.15
N GLU A 15 8.72 0.71 -3.41
CA GLU A 15 9.73 0.19 -4.34
C GLU A 15 10.84 1.22 -4.58
N ILE A 16 10.49 2.50 -4.73
CA ILE A 16 11.45 3.61 -4.86
C ILE A 16 12.28 3.78 -3.58
N VAL A 17 11.64 3.76 -2.40
CA VAL A 17 12.34 3.95 -1.12
C VAL A 17 13.22 2.76 -0.76
N LEU A 18 12.81 1.54 -1.13
CA LEU A 18 13.56 0.31 -0.88
C LEU A 18 14.51 -0.07 -2.03
N ASP A 19 14.51 0.72 -3.12
CA ASP A 19 15.26 0.51 -4.36
C ASP A 19 15.16 -0.93 -4.91
N ARG A 20 13.95 -1.50 -4.88
CA ARG A 20 13.70 -2.87 -5.33
C ARG A 20 12.23 -3.14 -5.64
N PRO A 21 11.92 -4.09 -6.55
CA PRO A 21 10.53 -4.48 -6.83
C PRO A 21 9.90 -5.19 -5.63
N LEU A 22 8.59 -5.00 -5.46
CA LEU A 22 7.79 -5.65 -4.44
C LEU A 22 6.70 -6.52 -5.08
N GLU A 23 6.49 -7.70 -4.49
CA GLU A 23 5.40 -8.55 -4.93
C GLU A 23 4.03 -7.95 -4.56
N LYS A 24 3.16 -7.77 -5.56
CA LYS A 24 1.83 -7.14 -5.41
C LYS A 24 0.99 -7.83 -4.34
N SER A 25 0.93 -9.15 -4.39
CA SER A 25 0.13 -9.96 -3.47
C SER A 25 0.68 -9.90 -2.05
N ALA A 26 2.00 -10.04 -1.90
CA ALA A 26 2.67 -9.97 -0.60
C ALA A 26 2.53 -8.57 0.03
N PHE A 27 2.68 -7.52 -0.78
CA PHE A 27 2.52 -6.14 -0.36
C PHE A 27 1.09 -5.86 0.14
N ARG A 28 0.08 -6.26 -0.64
CA ARG A 28 -1.33 -6.12 -0.26
C ARG A 28 -1.64 -6.83 1.05
N THR A 29 -1.27 -8.11 1.17
CA THR A 29 -1.51 -8.89 2.39
C THR A 29 -0.84 -8.23 3.59
N ARG A 30 0.38 -7.73 3.43
CA ARG A 30 1.13 -7.12 4.53
C ARG A 30 0.57 -5.77 4.96
N MET A 31 0.15 -4.91 4.03
CA MET A 31 -0.46 -3.62 4.36
C MET A 31 -1.80 -3.78 5.08
N LEU A 32 -2.60 -4.76 4.65
CA LEU A 32 -3.88 -5.10 5.31
C LEU A 32 -3.65 -5.77 6.67
N ALA A 33 -2.71 -6.71 6.76
CA ALA A 33 -2.37 -7.37 8.03
C ALA A 33 -1.74 -6.43 9.06
N ALA A 34 -1.04 -5.39 8.61
CA ALA A 34 -0.49 -4.35 9.48
C ALA A 34 -1.54 -3.35 9.98
N ASP A 35 -2.79 -3.46 9.51
CA ASP A 35 -3.89 -2.55 9.82
C ASP A 35 -3.53 -1.06 9.65
N LEU A 36 -2.64 -0.77 8.69
CA LEU A 36 -2.10 0.57 8.44
C LEU A 36 -2.97 1.40 7.50
N ILE A 37 -3.71 0.71 6.63
CA ILE A 37 -4.53 1.34 5.60
C ILE A 37 -5.97 0.84 5.73
N GLU A 38 -6.90 1.73 5.47
CA GLU A 38 -8.32 1.41 5.39
C GLU A 38 -8.86 1.71 3.99
N PRO A 39 -9.75 0.87 3.45
CA PRO A 39 -10.41 1.15 2.19
C PRO A 39 -11.33 2.37 2.35
N VAL A 40 -11.33 3.25 1.36
CA VAL A 40 -12.24 4.40 1.29
C VAL A 40 -13.43 4.02 0.42
N ALA A 41 -14.66 4.46 0.75
CA ALA A 41 -15.84 4.22 -0.09
C ALA A 41 -15.74 4.82 -1.52
N ARG A 42 -14.70 5.61 -1.78
CA ARG A 42 -14.39 6.18 -3.09
C ARG A 42 -13.51 5.24 -3.89
N MET A 43 -13.79 5.16 -5.18
CA MET A 43 -12.93 4.51 -6.15
C MET A 43 -12.35 5.56 -7.09
N ARG A 44 -11.08 5.41 -7.46
CA ARG A 44 -10.46 6.26 -8.47
C ARG A 44 -10.86 5.73 -9.84
N LYS A 45 -11.67 6.52 -10.57
CA LYS A 45 -11.93 6.26 -11.99
C LYS A 45 -10.64 6.56 -12.76
N GLY A 46 -9.98 5.51 -13.24
CA GLY A 46 -8.85 5.58 -14.17
C GLY A 46 -9.22 4.97 -15.51
N SER A 47 -8.36 5.15 -16.51
CA SER A 47 -8.64 4.82 -17.92
C SER A 47 -8.95 3.35 -18.23
N ASN A 48 -8.71 2.40 -17.31
CA ASN A 48 -8.90 0.99 -17.61
C ASN A 48 -9.83 0.25 -16.63
N ARG A 49 -9.79 0.53 -15.31
CA ARG A 49 -10.71 -0.02 -14.29
C ARG A 49 -10.76 0.90 -13.05
N PRO A 50 -11.90 0.99 -12.34
CA PRO A 50 -11.95 1.72 -11.07
C PRO A 50 -11.04 1.04 -10.05
N ALA A 51 -10.08 1.80 -9.51
CA ALA A 51 -9.18 1.32 -8.48
C ALA A 51 -9.71 1.68 -7.09
N GLN A 52 -9.72 0.72 -6.17
CA GLN A 52 -10.05 0.94 -4.78
C GLN A 52 -9.06 1.94 -4.16
N LEU A 53 -9.57 3.04 -3.59
CA LEU A 53 -8.74 3.96 -2.83
C LEU A 53 -8.58 3.48 -1.40
N TYR A 54 -7.42 3.78 -0.86
CA TYR A 54 -7.03 3.51 0.50
C TYR A 54 -6.55 4.81 1.14
N ARG A 55 -6.73 4.90 2.45
CA ARG A 55 -6.27 5.98 3.31
C ARG A 55 -5.37 5.37 4.38
N LEU A 56 -4.32 6.10 4.79
CA LEU A 56 -3.61 5.75 6.01
C LEU A 56 -4.54 5.91 7.21
N LYS A 57 -4.73 4.83 7.97
CA LYS A 57 -5.39 4.92 9.26
C LYS A 57 -4.62 5.94 10.12
N LYS A 58 -5.33 6.78 10.86
CA LYS A 58 -4.73 7.59 11.93
C LYS A 58 -4.26 6.64 13.03
N ALA A 59 -3.11 6.01 12.82
CA ALA A 59 -2.55 5.08 13.79
C ALA A 59 -2.14 5.86 15.04
N LYS A 60 -2.67 5.45 16.20
CA LYS A 60 -2.21 5.96 17.51
C LYS A 60 -0.78 5.51 17.85
N ALA A 61 -0.22 4.54 17.11
CA ALA A 61 1.09 3.95 17.37
C ALA A 61 1.88 3.72 16.06
N ARG A 62 3.20 3.87 16.13
CA ARG A 62 4.13 3.62 15.01
C ARG A 62 4.16 2.11 14.73
N VAL A 63 3.85 1.70 13.51
CA VAL A 63 3.97 0.29 13.10
C VAL A 63 5.39 0.03 12.62
N PHE A 64 6.05 -0.93 13.26
CA PHE A 64 7.36 -1.42 12.85
C PHE A 64 7.20 -2.78 12.19
N PHE A 65 7.74 -2.92 10.98
CA PHE A 65 7.79 -4.22 10.29
C PHE A 65 9.04 -4.97 10.74
N ALA A 66 8.87 -6.00 11.57
CA ALA A 66 9.99 -6.81 12.11
C ALA A 66 10.80 -7.58 11.04
N ARG A 67 10.29 -7.71 9.81
CA ARG A 67 11.00 -8.29 8.67
C ARG A 67 10.87 -7.36 7.47
N THR A 68 11.92 -7.21 6.69
CA THR A 68 11.85 -6.50 5.41
C THR A 68 11.00 -7.31 4.41
N PHE A 69 10.49 -6.69 3.34
CA PHE A 69 9.77 -7.43 2.30
C PHE A 69 10.72 -8.45 1.61
N ILE A 70 10.18 -9.58 1.17
CA ILE A 70 10.97 -10.57 0.41
C ILE A 70 10.96 -10.09 -1.05
N PRO A 71 12.12 -10.01 -1.73
CA PRO A 71 12.14 -9.71 -3.15
C PRO A 71 11.43 -10.80 -3.95
N PRO A 72 10.80 -10.48 -5.10
CA PRO A 72 10.42 -11.51 -6.06
C PRO A 72 11.66 -12.29 -6.48
N GLY A 73 11.55 -13.63 -6.49
CA GLY A 73 12.55 -14.54 -7.06
C GLY A 73 12.31 -14.79 -8.54
#